data_AF-A0A1G7CMP6-F1
#
_entry.id   AF-A0A1G7CMP6-F1
#
_cell.length_a   1.000
_cell.length_b   1.000
_cell.length_c   1.000
_cell.angle_alpha   90.00
_cell.angle_beta   90.00
_cell.angle_gamma   90.00
#
_symmetry.space_group_name_H-M   'P 1'
#
loop_
_entity.id
_entity.type
_entity.pdbx_description
1 polymer ?
#
loop_
_entity_poly.entity_id
_entity_poly.type
_entity_poly.pdbx_seq_one_letter_code
_entity_poly.pdbx_strand_id
1 'polypeptide(L)' 'MQMIIQAIEEQETLKAMEFYWGKAKPLLIQDFKVHEWTIYYWSLQDEQVKSDWRISPYMTTLWTSKMI' A
#
# COMPACT_ATOMS: atom_id res chain seq x y z
N MET A 1 7.06 -7.74 -3.77
CA MET A 1 6.41 -6.48 -3.36
C MET A 1 6.21 -6.38 -1.85
N GLN A 2 5.72 -7.43 -1.17
CA GLN A 2 5.51 -7.42 0.28
C GLN A 2 6.70 -6.86 1.11
N MET A 3 7.93 -7.31 0.87
CA MET A 3 9.11 -6.78 1.59
C MET A 3 9.34 -5.27 1.37
N ILE A 4 9.03 -4.76 0.17
CA ILE A 4 9.15 -3.34 -0.14
C ILE A 4 8.10 -2.54 0.63
N ILE A 5 6.86 -3.04 0.69
CA ILE A 5 5.77 -2.38 1.41
C ILE A 5 6.04 -2.37 2.92
N GLN A 6 6.53 -3.48 3.48
CA GLN A 6 6.97 -3.55 4.87
C GLN A 6 8.06 -2.51 5.17
N ALA A 7 9.10 -2.43 4.31
CA ALA A 7 10.17 -1.45 4.49
C ALA A 7 9.69 0.00 4.38
N ILE A 8 8.64 0.28 3.60
CA ILE A 8 8.01 1.61 3.53
C ILE A 8 7.24 1.91 4.82
N GLU A 9 6.48 0.95 5.34
CA GLU A 9 5.73 1.08 6.59
C GLU A 9 6.65 1.35 7.78
N GLU A 10 7.80 0.68 7.82
CA GLU A 10 8.79 0.79 8.90
C GLU A 10 9.65 2.07 8.85
N GLN A 11 9.43 2.97 7.88
CA GLN A 11 10.16 4.23 7.83
C GLN A 11 9.85 5.10 9.06
N GLU A 12 10.92 5.56 9.70
CA GLU A 12 10.87 6.35 10.95
C GLU A 12 10.03 7.62 10.82
N THR A 13 9.96 8.21 9.63
CA THR A 13 9.22 9.46 9.38
C THR A 13 8.21 9.31 8.26
N LEU A 14 7.11 10.07 8.36
CA LEU A 14 6.10 10.14 7.29
C LEU A 14 6.69 10.64 5.98
N LYS A 15 7.60 11.62 6.05
CA LYS A 15 8.27 12.15 4.86
C LYS A 15 9.09 11.08 4.11
N ALA A 16 9.82 10.24 4.84
CA ALA A 16 10.59 9.15 4.23
C ALA A 16 9.65 8.08 3.63
N MET A 17 8.61 7.73 4.38
CA MET A 17 7.56 6.83 3.91
C MET A 17 6.93 7.32 2.60
N GLU A 18 6.49 8.58 2.54
CA GLU A 18 5.89 9.20 1.36
C GLU A 18 6.84 9.23 0.16
N PHE A 19 8.13 9.52 0.42
CA PHE A 19 9.15 9.50 -0.62
C PHE A 19 9.29 8.11 -1.27
N TYR A 20 9.37 7.05 -0.47
CA TYR A 20 9.48 5.69 -1.00
C TYR A 20 8.17 5.16 -1.57
N TRP A 21 7.03 5.54 -0.98
CA TRP A 21 5.72 5.28 -1.55
C TRP A 21 5.61 5.88 -2.97
N GLY A 22 6.09 7.11 -3.17
CA GLY A 22 6.13 7.74 -4.50
C GLY A 22 6.90 6.93 -5.55
N LYS A 23 7.86 6.11 -5.14
CA LYS A 23 8.60 5.19 -6.02
C LYS A 23 7.91 3.85 -6.22
N ALA A 24 7.28 3.31 -5.17
CA ALA A 24 6.59 2.02 -5.24
C ALA A 24 5.23 2.10 -5.96
N LYS A 25 4.51 3.23 -5.80
CA LYS A 25 3.17 3.43 -6.37
C LYS A 25 3.10 3.19 -7.89
N PRO A 26 3.99 3.75 -8.74
CA PRO A 26 3.97 3.48 -10.17
C PRO A 26 4.12 2.00 -10.52
N LEU A 27 4.97 1.27 -9.78
CA LEU A 27 5.20 -0.17 -9.98
C LEU A 27 3.96 -0.98 -9.62
N LEU A 28 3.33 -0.65 -8.48
CA LEU A 28 2.06 -1.25 -8.05
C LEU A 28 0.93 -1.00 -9.05
N ILE A 29 0.91 0.18 -9.70
CA ILE A 29 -0.10 0.51 -10.71
C ILE A 29 0.17 -0.25 -12.02
N GLN A 30 1.43 -0.30 -12.46
CA GLN A 30 1.84 -0.97 -13.69
C GLN A 30 1.52 -2.46 -13.63
N ASP A 31 1.89 -3.12 -12.53
CA ASP A 31 1.73 -4.57 -12.35
C ASP A 31 0.60 -4.90 -11.36
N PHE A 32 -0.48 -4.11 -11.38
CA PHE A 32 -1.56 -4.20 -10.40
C PHE A 32 -2.12 -5.61 -10.23
N LYS A 33 -2.38 -6.33 -11.34
CA LYS A 33 -2.95 -7.69 -11.28
C LYS A 33 -2.01 -8.68 -10.59
N VAL A 34 -0.69 -8.49 -10.74
CA VAL A 34 0.34 -9.32 -10.08
C VAL A 34 0.38 -9.03 -8.58
N HIS A 35 0.03 -7.81 -8.18
CA HIS A 35 0.10 -7.34 -6.79
C HIS A 35 -1.25 -7.17 -6.12
N GLU A 36 -2.35 -7.60 -6.75
CA GLU A 36 -3.71 -7.27 -6.31
C GLU A 36 -3.97 -7.70 -4.86
N TRP A 37 -3.51 -8.90 -4.49
CA TRP A 37 -3.68 -9.43 -3.13
C TRP A 37 -2.74 -8.79 -2.11
N THR A 38 -1.57 -8.30 -2.55
CA THR A 38 -0.71 -7.48 -1.69
C THR A 38 -1.42 -6.15 -1.42
N ILE A 39 -1.92 -5.49 -2.46
CA ILE A 39 -2.65 -4.22 -2.32
C ILE A 39 -3.88 -4.42 -1.43
N TYR A 40 -4.66 -5.48 -1.68
CA TYR A 40 -5.83 -5.83 -0.89
C TYR A 40 -5.49 -6.07 0.58
N TYR A 41 -4.47 -6.88 0.88
CA TYR A 41 -4.06 -7.18 2.26
C TYR A 41 -3.64 -5.93 3.04
N TRP A 42 -2.87 -5.05 2.39
CA TRP A 42 -2.39 -3.82 3.02
C TRP A 42 -3.43 -2.70 3.02
N SER A 43 -4.49 -2.82 2.22
CA SER A 43 -5.68 -1.97 2.31
C SER A 43 -6.62 -2.51 3.37
N LEU A 44 -7.04 -1.69 4.33
CA LEU A 44 -7.90 -2.10 5.44
C LEU A 44 -9.35 -2.30 4.98
N GLN A 45 -9.57 -3.12 3.96
CA GLN A 45 -10.89 -3.41 3.39
C GLN A 45 -11.71 -4.31 4.32
N ASP A 46 -11.04 -5.04 5.21
CA ASP A 46 -11.69 -5.82 6.26
C ASP A 46 -11.79 -4.98 7.53
N GLU A 47 -13.01 -4.59 7.90
CA GLU A 47 -13.30 -3.82 9.12
C GLU A 47 -12.90 -4.55 10.41
N GLN A 48 -12.70 -5.89 10.35
CA GLN A 48 -12.21 -6.67 11.47
C GLN A 48 -10.70 -6.50 11.69
N VAL A 49 -9.97 -6.08 10.66
CA VAL A 49 -8.54 -5.76 10.74
C VAL A 49 -8.40 -4.25 10.94
N LYS A 50 -8.55 -3.80 12.19
CA LYS A 50 -8.10 -2.47 12.60
C LYS A 50 -6.57 -2.48 12.74
N SER A 51 -5.86 -2.52 11.61
CA SER A 51 -4.43 -2.23 11.61
C SER A 51 -4.24 -0.71 11.59
N ASP A 52 -3.31 -0.19 12.39
CA ASP A 52 -2.86 1.19 12.33
C ASP A 52 -1.72 1.38 11.31
N TRP A 53 -1.62 0.50 10.29
CA TRP A 53 -0.59 0.63 9.27
C TRP A 53 -0.76 1.95 8.54
N ARG A 54 0.31 2.72 8.56
CA ARG A 54 0.36 4.06 7.99
C ARG A 54 0.21 3.99 6.47
N ILE A 55 0.64 2.89 5.84
CA ILE A 55 0.54 2.65 4.40
C ILE A 55 -0.89 2.36 3.93
N SER A 56 -1.78 1.97 4.83
CA SER A 56 -3.11 1.48 4.46
C SER A 56 -3.99 2.48 3.72
N PRO A 57 -4.06 3.78 4.06
CA PRO A 57 -4.83 4.75 3.27
C PRO A 57 -4.38 4.83 1.81
N TYR A 58 -3.08 4.71 1.57
CA TYR A 58 -2.51 4.72 0.23
C TYR A 58 -2.88 3.46 -0.57
N MET A 59 -2.87 2.30 0.09
CA MET A 59 -3.27 1.02 -0.51
C MET A 59 -4.77 0.96 -0.78
N THR A 60 -5.60 1.45 0.14
CA THR A 60 -7.05 1.61 -0.05
C THR A 60 -7.34 2.47 -1.26
N THR A 61 -6.62 3.59 -1.42
CA THR A 61 -6.78 4.45 -2.60
C THR A 61 -6.42 3.73 -3.90
N LEU A 62 -5.35 2.93 -3.91
CA LEU A 62 -5.00 2.13 -5.09
C LEU A 62 -6.06 1.09 -5.42
N TRP A 63 -6.51 0.33 -4.41
CA TRP A 63 -7.52 -0.70 -4.57
C TRP A 63 -8.82 -0.13 -5.14
N THR A 64 -9.37 0.91 -4.52
CA THR A 64 -10.66 1.50 -4.95
C THR A 64 -10.56 2.13 -6.34
N SER A 65 -9.43 2.76 -6.68
CA SER A 65 -9.23 3.37 -8.01
C SER A 65 -9.19 2.37 -9.18
N LYS A 66 -9.01 1.07 -8.90
CA LYS A 66 -8.93 0.00 -9.90
C LYS A 66 -10.15 -0.93 -9.89
N MET A 67 -11.03 -0.79 -8.91
CA MET A 67 -12.27 -1.55 -8.77
C MET A 67 -13.51 -0.82 -9.34
N ILE A 68 -13.33 0.42 -9.80
CA ILE A 68 -14.30 1.21 -10.58
C ILE A 68 -13.90 1.10 -12.06
#